data_AF-A0A2D6M7U8-F1
#
_entry.id   AF-A0A2D6M7U8-F1
#
_cell.length_a   1.000
_cell.length_b   1.000
_cell.length_c   1.000
_cell.angle_alpha   90.00
_cell.angle_beta   90.00
_cell.angle_gamma   90.00
#
_symmetry.space_group_name_H-M   'P 1'
#
loop_
_entity.id
_entity.type
_entity.pdbx_description
1 polymer ?
#
loop_
_entity_poly.entity_id
_entity_poly.type
_entity_poly.pdbx_seq_one_letter_code
_entity_poly.pdbx_strand_id
1 'polypeptide(L)'
;MSRPFIPMPPEAEVFLGLSSDTDVADFFSVDRRHVARWRRDRDIPPAPPGRLQLPPEVRVRLGVESDSDIAKSLGLHRSSPIIGRWRDELGIPAGVRGGKGKTRKTPAERDADLEAAHPGLLAQLGQVSDRELARQFGLSPSAVRKARSTRGIPTRRSK
;
A
#
# COMPACT_ATOMS: atom_id res chain seq x y z
N MET A 1 8.68 -26.89 -17.74
CA MET A 1 7.68 -26.91 -16.65
C MET A 1 6.56 -25.95 -17.06
N SER A 2 5.38 -26.46 -17.43
CA SER A 2 4.21 -25.59 -17.70
C SER A 2 3.80 -24.92 -16.40
N ARG A 3 3.79 -23.57 -16.40
CA ARG A 3 3.19 -22.80 -15.31
C ARG A 3 1.72 -23.18 -15.19
N PRO A 4 1.18 -23.30 -13.96
CA PRO A 4 -0.22 -23.68 -13.75
C PRO A 4 -1.16 -22.72 -14.46
N PHE A 5 -2.32 -23.23 -14.88
CA PHE A 5 -3.42 -22.42 -15.43
C PHE A 5 -3.90 -21.45 -14.34
N ILE A 6 -3.46 -20.20 -14.43
CA ILE A 6 -3.96 -19.11 -13.60
C ILE A 6 -5.04 -18.43 -14.45
N PRO A 7 -6.32 -18.48 -14.06
CA PRO A 7 -7.36 -17.72 -14.74
C PRO A 7 -7.00 -16.24 -14.65
N MET A 8 -7.09 -15.54 -15.77
CA MET A 8 -6.79 -14.11 -15.80
C MET A 8 -7.79 -13.36 -14.91
N PRO A 9 -7.32 -12.40 -14.10
CA PRO A 9 -8.22 -11.58 -13.29
C PRO A 9 -9.15 -10.80 -14.23
N PRO A 10 -10.46 -10.67 -13.91
CA PRO A 10 -11.41 -9.89 -14.73
C PRO A 10 -10.92 -8.47 -15.03
N GLU A 11 -10.17 -7.87 -14.10
CA GLU A 11 -9.58 -6.55 -14.22
C GLU A 11 -8.52 -6.46 -15.34
N ALA A 12 -7.97 -7.60 -15.79
CA ALA A 12 -7.02 -7.66 -16.89
C ALA A 12 -7.66 -7.51 -18.27
N GLU A 13 -8.98 -7.69 -18.40
CA GLU A 13 -9.69 -7.53 -19.67
C GLU A 13 -9.56 -6.11 -20.23
N VAL A 14 -9.53 -5.12 -19.34
CA VAL A 14 -9.38 -3.70 -19.69
C VAL A 14 -8.06 -3.41 -20.42
N PHE A 15 -7.06 -4.29 -20.28
CA PHE A 15 -5.74 -4.11 -20.90
C PHE A 15 -5.57 -4.85 -22.23
N LEU A 16 -6.48 -5.79 -22.56
CA LEU A 16 -6.43 -6.55 -23.80
C LEU A 16 -6.67 -5.63 -25.00
N GLY A 17 -5.77 -5.65 -25.98
CA GLY A 17 -5.87 -4.80 -27.18
C GLY A 17 -5.47 -3.34 -26.98
N LEU A 18 -5.34 -2.85 -25.74
CA LEU A 18 -4.72 -1.56 -25.42
C LEU A 18 -3.20 -1.67 -25.25
N SER A 19 -2.75 -2.75 -24.64
CA SER A 19 -1.33 -2.99 -24.34
C SER A 19 -0.86 -4.29 -24.99
N SER A 20 0.45 -4.43 -25.22
CA SER A 20 0.98 -5.64 -25.83
C SER A 20 0.73 -6.87 -24.95
N ASP A 21 0.51 -8.04 -25.56
CA ASP A 21 0.30 -9.28 -24.81
C ASP A 21 1.47 -9.57 -23.83
N THR A 22 2.69 -9.12 -24.17
CA THR A 22 3.88 -9.25 -23.33
C THR A 22 3.79 -8.37 -22.09
N ASP A 23 3.43 -7.09 -22.26
CA ASP A 23 3.32 -6.16 -21.12
C ASP A 23 2.24 -6.61 -20.15
N VAL A 24 1.08 -7.04 -20.68
CA VAL A 24 -0.01 -7.60 -19.87
C VAL A 24 0.45 -8.87 -19.16
N ALA A 25 1.22 -9.74 -19.82
CA ALA A 25 1.70 -10.98 -19.24
C ALA A 25 2.72 -10.76 -18.11
N ASP A 26 3.71 -9.91 -18.34
CA ASP A 26 4.70 -9.54 -17.33
C ASP A 26 4.01 -8.90 -16.12
N PHE A 27 2.98 -8.10 -16.37
CA PHE A 27 2.25 -7.37 -15.36
C PHE A 27 1.38 -8.24 -14.46
N PHE A 28 0.57 -9.13 -15.04
CA PHE A 28 -0.24 -10.07 -14.27
C PHE A 28 0.54 -11.33 -13.86
N SER A 29 1.85 -11.39 -14.16
CA SER A 29 2.71 -12.56 -13.93
C SER A 29 2.15 -13.85 -14.55
N VAL A 30 1.51 -13.73 -15.70
CA VAL A 30 0.93 -14.84 -16.46
C VAL A 30 1.78 -15.15 -17.70
N ASP A 31 1.49 -16.27 -18.36
CA ASP A 31 2.15 -16.58 -19.64
C ASP A 31 1.57 -15.73 -20.77
N ARG A 32 2.43 -15.12 -21.60
CA ARG A 32 2.02 -14.33 -22.77
C ARG A 32 1.10 -15.08 -23.72
N ARG A 33 1.27 -16.39 -23.89
CA ARG A 33 0.40 -17.22 -24.74
C ARG A 33 -1.00 -17.35 -24.13
N HIS A 34 -1.12 -17.30 -22.81
CA HIS A 34 -2.44 -17.23 -22.16
C HIS A 34 -3.11 -15.89 -22.46
N VAL A 35 -2.41 -14.76 -22.31
CA VAL A 35 -2.96 -13.44 -22.67
C VAL A 35 -3.39 -13.40 -24.13
N ALA A 36 -2.53 -13.85 -25.05
CA ALA A 36 -2.82 -13.90 -26.47
C ALA A 36 -3.99 -14.83 -26.82
N ARG A 37 -4.20 -15.92 -26.07
CA ARG A 37 -5.37 -16.79 -26.20
C ARG A 37 -6.62 -16.10 -25.69
N TRP A 38 -6.56 -15.51 -24.50
CA TRP A 38 -7.68 -14.81 -23.86
C TRP A 38 -8.19 -13.63 -24.69
N ARG A 39 -7.25 -12.90 -25.32
CA ARG A 39 -7.52 -11.86 -26.31
C ARG A 39 -8.25 -12.41 -27.54
N ARG A 40 -7.77 -13.52 -28.11
CA ARG A 40 -8.37 -14.16 -29.31
C ARG A 40 -9.74 -14.76 -29.02
N ASP A 41 -9.94 -15.36 -27.86
CA ASP A 41 -11.23 -15.94 -27.45
C ASP A 41 -12.33 -14.86 -27.30
N ARG A 42 -11.95 -13.58 -27.25
CA ARG A 42 -12.84 -12.40 -27.19
C ARG A 42 -12.82 -11.56 -28.47
N ASP A 43 -12.20 -12.06 -29.54
CA ASP A 43 -12.06 -11.37 -30.83
C ASP A 43 -11.41 -9.97 -30.74
N ILE A 44 -10.56 -9.75 -29.73
CA ILE A 44 -9.84 -8.49 -29.55
C ILE A 44 -8.59 -8.51 -30.44
N PRO A 45 -8.32 -7.51 -31.29
CA PRO A 45 -7.07 -7.47 -32.08
C PRO A 45 -5.84 -7.24 -31.18
N PRO A 46 -4.64 -7.71 -31.57
CA PRO A 46 -3.43 -7.41 -30.82
C PRO A 46 -3.19 -5.90 -30.81
N ALA A 47 -2.78 -5.36 -29.66
CA ALA A 47 -2.38 -3.96 -29.58
C ALA A 47 -1.19 -3.70 -30.51
N PRO A 48 -1.08 -2.49 -31.11
CA PRO A 48 0.15 -2.10 -31.78
C PRO A 48 1.33 -2.22 -30.81
N PRO A 49 2.54 -2.58 -31.29
CA PRO A 49 3.72 -2.63 -30.44
C PRO A 49 3.94 -1.25 -29.81
N GLY A 50 4.00 -1.18 -28.48
CA GLY A 50 4.04 0.08 -27.76
C GLY A 50 3.81 -0.08 -26.26
N ARG A 51 3.97 1.01 -25.50
CA ARG A 51 3.79 1.03 -24.04
C ARG A 51 2.34 0.76 -23.62
N LEU A 52 2.18 0.35 -22.36
CA LEU A 52 0.91 0.23 -21.66
C LEU A 52 0.05 1.49 -21.83
N GLN A 53 -1.01 1.38 -22.63
CA GLN A 53 -1.91 2.50 -22.89
C GLN A 53 -2.86 2.68 -21.71
N LEU A 54 -3.07 3.94 -21.34
CA LEU A 54 -4.00 4.34 -20.28
C LEU A 54 -5.43 3.98 -20.69
N PRO A 55 -6.13 3.10 -19.94
CA PRO A 55 -7.54 2.83 -20.22
C PRO A 55 -8.41 4.08 -20.02
N PRO A 56 -9.42 4.34 -20.88
CA PRO A 56 -10.31 5.49 -20.75
C PRO A 56 -11.00 5.58 -19.38
N GLU A 57 -11.37 4.43 -18.81
CA GLU A 57 -11.98 4.32 -17.48
C GLU A 57 -11.03 4.77 -16.35
N VAL A 58 -9.74 4.52 -16.51
CA VAL A 58 -8.72 4.95 -15.55
C VAL A 58 -8.43 6.43 -15.72
N ARG A 59 -8.46 6.93 -16.96
CA ARG A 59 -8.22 8.34 -17.27
C ARG A 59 -9.15 9.28 -16.51
N VAL A 60 -10.45 8.95 -16.41
CA VAL A 60 -11.42 9.78 -15.69
C VAL A 60 -11.22 9.76 -14.17
N ARG A 61 -10.50 8.76 -13.64
CA ARG A 61 -10.23 8.57 -12.21
C ARG A 61 -8.92 9.22 -11.78
N LEU A 62 -7.96 9.37 -12.69
CA LEU A 62 -6.67 10.02 -12.43
C LEU A 62 -6.86 11.45 -11.89
N GLY A 63 -6.22 11.75 -10.76
CA GLY A 63 -6.30 13.06 -10.11
C GLY A 63 -7.54 13.29 -9.25
N VAL A 64 -8.57 12.44 -9.35
CA VAL A 64 -9.73 12.43 -8.44
C VAL A 64 -9.52 11.42 -7.33
N GLU A 65 -9.23 10.18 -7.71
CA GLU A 65 -8.90 9.11 -6.78
C GLU A 65 -7.39 9.03 -6.53
N SER A 66 -7.01 8.45 -5.39
CA SER A 66 -5.59 8.23 -5.12
C SER A 66 -5.02 7.16 -6.05
N ASP A 67 -3.77 7.32 -6.47
CA ASP A 67 -3.08 6.35 -7.33
C ASP A 67 -3.12 4.92 -6.75
N SER A 68 -3.10 4.80 -5.42
CA SER A 68 -3.21 3.51 -4.71
C SER A 68 -4.61 2.88 -4.78
N ASP A 69 -5.68 3.69 -4.77
CA ASP A 69 -7.05 3.18 -4.88
C ASP A 69 -7.37 2.76 -6.32
N ILE A 70 -6.91 3.56 -7.29
CA ILE A 70 -6.95 3.20 -8.71
C ILE A 70 -6.19 1.89 -8.94
N ALA A 71 -4.95 1.80 -8.44
CA ALA A 71 -4.14 0.59 -8.52
C ALA A 71 -4.90 -0.61 -7.92
N LYS A 72 -5.45 -0.47 -6.72
CA LYS A 72 -6.21 -1.54 -6.06
C LYS A 72 -7.41 -1.99 -6.89
N SER A 73 -8.17 -1.06 -7.46
CA SER A 73 -9.35 -1.38 -8.27
C SER A 73 -9.02 -2.10 -9.58
N LEU A 74 -7.79 -1.93 -10.08
CA LEU A 74 -7.26 -2.62 -11.25
C LEU A 74 -6.56 -3.94 -10.89
N GLY A 75 -6.68 -4.40 -9.64
CA GLY A 75 -6.00 -5.61 -9.14
C GLY A 75 -4.49 -5.45 -8.95
N LEU A 76 -3.98 -4.21 -8.91
CA LEU A 76 -2.55 -3.92 -8.86
C LEU A 76 -2.06 -3.77 -7.43
N HIS A 77 -0.76 -3.98 -7.25
CA HIS A 77 -0.11 -3.59 -6.02
C HIS A 77 -0.26 -2.08 -5.79
N ARG A 78 -0.66 -1.67 -4.58
CA ARG A 78 -0.91 -0.27 -4.16
C ARG A 78 0.22 0.73 -4.43
N SER A 79 1.43 0.25 -4.66
CA SER A 79 2.63 1.02 -4.97
C SER A 79 3.06 0.88 -6.43
N SER A 80 2.18 0.41 -7.32
CA SER A 80 2.47 0.28 -8.74
C SER A 80 2.79 1.67 -9.34
N PRO A 81 3.94 1.83 -10.02
CA PRO A 81 4.36 3.12 -10.56
C PRO A 81 3.60 3.53 -11.83
N ILE A 82 2.79 2.63 -12.41
CA ILE A 82 2.13 2.83 -13.71
C ILE A 82 1.12 3.98 -13.65
N ILE A 83 0.29 4.02 -12.61
CA ILE A 83 -0.71 5.08 -12.44
C ILE A 83 -0.03 6.44 -12.29
N GLY A 84 1.05 6.48 -11.51
CA GLY A 84 1.89 7.68 -11.36
C GLY A 84 2.52 8.12 -12.68
N ARG A 85 3.02 7.18 -13.50
CA ARG A 85 3.58 7.48 -14.82
C ARG A 85 2.52 8.03 -15.78
N TRP A 86 1.36 7.42 -15.89
CA TRP A 86 0.26 7.94 -16.72
C TRP A 86 -0.18 9.33 -16.26
N ARG A 87 -0.22 9.53 -14.94
CA ARG A 87 -0.53 10.81 -14.34
C ARG A 87 0.52 11.88 -14.70
N ASP A 88 1.81 11.55 -14.59
CA ASP A 88 2.92 12.45 -14.92
C ASP A 88 2.98 12.76 -16.42
N GLU A 89 2.76 11.76 -17.29
CA GLU A 89 2.68 11.93 -18.75
C GLU A 89 1.53 12.87 -19.17
N LEU A 90 0.42 12.88 -18.43
CA LEU A 90 -0.72 13.76 -18.68
C LEU A 90 -0.67 15.08 -17.89
N GLY A 91 0.37 15.31 -17.08
CA GLY A 91 0.49 16.51 -16.25
C GLY A 91 -0.60 16.62 -15.17
N ILE A 92 -1.21 15.51 -14.77
CA ILE A 92 -2.29 15.49 -13.79
C ILE A 92 -1.67 15.50 -12.36
N PRO A 93 -2.13 16.35 -11.43
CA PRO A 93 -1.64 16.30 -10.05
C PRO A 93 -2.09 15.00 -9.36
N ALA A 94 -1.32 14.53 -8.38
CA ALA A 94 -1.71 13.36 -7.59
C ALA A 94 -3.09 13.56 -6.96
N GLY A 95 -3.97 12.57 -7.11
CA GLY A 95 -5.29 12.62 -6.51
C GLY A 95 -5.18 12.77 -5.00
N VAL A 96 -6.20 13.39 -4.40
CA VAL A 96 -6.26 13.57 -2.95
C VAL A 96 -6.10 12.20 -2.31
N ARG A 97 -5.08 12.03 -1.46
CA ARG A 97 -4.95 10.80 -0.68
C ARG A 97 -6.20 10.71 0.20
N GLY A 98 -7.17 9.91 -0.23
CA GLY A 98 -8.30 9.42 0.54
C GLY A 98 -7.85 8.43 1.62
N GLY A 99 -6.67 8.66 2.20
CA GLY A 99 -6.29 7.99 3.42
C GLY A 99 -7.42 8.25 4.38
N LYS A 100 -8.12 7.19 4.79
CA LYS A 100 -8.70 7.12 6.13
C LYS A 100 -7.53 7.34 7.09
N GLY A 101 -7.09 8.58 7.21
CA GLY A 101 -6.23 9.03 8.27
C GLY A 101 -7.09 8.79 9.48
N LYS A 102 -6.85 7.67 10.16
CA LYS A 102 -6.95 7.71 11.61
C LYS A 102 -6.14 8.96 11.96
N THR A 103 -6.83 10.03 12.37
CA THR A 103 -6.17 11.24 12.83
C THR A 103 -5.08 10.76 13.76
N ARG A 104 -3.84 11.13 13.44
CA ARG A 104 -2.69 10.60 14.17
C ARG A 104 -2.88 11.08 15.60
N LYS A 105 -3.26 10.16 16.50
CA LYS A 105 -3.52 10.50 17.90
C LYS A 105 -2.38 11.37 18.41
N THR A 106 -2.74 12.48 19.03
CA THR A 106 -1.77 13.37 19.66
C THR A 106 -0.99 12.58 20.72
N PRO A 107 0.24 13.01 21.07
CA PRO A 107 0.95 12.48 22.22
C PRO A 107 0.06 12.33 23.46
N ALA A 108 -0.72 13.37 23.79
CA ALA A 108 -1.61 13.40 24.94
C ALA A 108 -2.72 12.33 24.88
N GLU A 109 -3.37 12.14 23.72
CA GLU A 109 -4.40 11.11 23.57
C GLU A 109 -3.82 9.70 23.72
N ARG A 110 -2.64 9.45 23.16
CA ARG A 110 -1.96 8.16 23.29
C ARG A 110 -1.54 7.87 24.72
N ASP A 111 -1.20 8.91 25.44
CA ASP A 111 -0.79 8.83 26.84
C ASP A 111 -2.00 8.57 27.75
N ALA A 112 -3.13 9.22 27.49
CA ALA A 112 -4.39 8.94 28.16
C ALA A 112 -4.84 7.49 27.92
N ASP A 113 -4.76 6.99 26.68
CA ASP A 113 -5.04 5.59 26.38
C ASP A 113 -4.10 4.65 27.13
N LEU A 114 -2.81 4.98 27.19
CA LEU A 114 -1.79 4.13 27.81
C LEU A 114 -1.94 4.08 29.33
N GLU A 115 -2.26 5.21 29.97
CA GLU A 115 -2.54 5.28 31.41
C GLU A 115 -3.87 4.60 31.74
N ALA A 116 -4.91 4.78 30.91
CA ALA A 116 -6.18 4.09 31.08
C ALA A 116 -6.04 2.56 30.95
N ALA A 117 -5.19 2.08 30.04
CA ALA A 117 -4.91 0.66 29.87
C ALA A 117 -3.94 0.11 30.94
N HIS A 118 -2.99 0.92 31.40
CA HIS A 118 -1.91 0.53 32.30
C HIS A 118 -1.64 1.61 33.35
N PRO A 119 -2.48 1.67 34.41
CA PRO A 119 -2.32 2.66 35.46
C PRO A 119 -0.94 2.59 36.12
N GLY A 120 -0.28 3.74 36.31
CA GLY A 120 1.03 3.84 36.94
C GLY A 120 2.21 3.44 36.05
N LEU A 121 1.97 3.06 34.78
CA LEU A 121 3.05 2.81 33.82
C LEU A 121 3.85 4.09 33.57
N LEU A 122 3.16 5.21 33.37
CA LEU A 122 3.81 6.48 33.03
C LEU A 122 4.74 6.99 34.14
N ALA A 123 4.39 6.73 35.41
CA ALA A 123 5.18 7.12 36.58
C ALA A 123 6.50 6.36 36.70
N GLN A 124 6.58 5.15 36.13
CA GLN A 124 7.75 4.28 36.20
C GLN A 124 8.72 4.46 35.02
N LEU A 125 8.35 5.25 34.01
CA LEU A 125 9.21 5.54 32.87
C LEU A 125 10.52 6.20 33.34
N GLY A 126 11.66 5.63 32.93
CA GLY A 126 12.99 6.13 33.31
C GLY A 126 13.49 5.66 34.68
N GLN A 127 12.62 5.11 35.54
CA GLN A 127 13.02 4.48 36.81
C GLN A 127 13.42 3.01 36.60
N VAL A 128 12.65 2.32 35.76
CA VAL A 128 12.86 0.92 35.37
C VAL A 128 13.23 0.87 33.89
N SER A 129 13.92 -0.18 33.44
CA SER A 129 14.26 -0.30 32.02
C SER A 129 13.00 -0.48 31.16
N ASP A 130 13.01 0.06 29.93
CA ASP A 130 11.87 -0.06 29.01
C ASP A 130 11.46 -1.53 28.78
N ARG A 131 12.42 -2.47 28.89
CA ARG A 131 12.20 -3.91 28.72
C ARG A 131 11.52 -4.55 29.92
N GLU A 132 11.95 -4.23 31.13
CA GLU A 132 11.32 -4.74 32.36
C GLU A 132 9.90 -4.18 32.50
N LEU A 133 9.73 -2.88 32.24
CA LEU A 133 8.41 -2.25 32.25
C LEU A 133 7.47 -2.89 31.22
N ALA A 134 7.97 -3.14 30.01
CA ALA A 134 7.22 -3.84 28.97
C ALA A 134 6.78 -5.25 29.42
N ARG A 135 7.65 -5.99 30.12
CA ARG A 135 7.29 -7.31 30.66
C ARG A 135 6.25 -7.21 31.77
N GLN A 136 6.38 -6.24 32.66
CA GLN A 136 5.47 -6.03 33.79
C GLN A 136 4.05 -5.68 33.34
N PHE A 137 3.91 -4.83 32.31
CA PHE A 137 2.62 -4.35 31.82
C PHE A 137 2.12 -5.08 30.56
N GLY A 138 2.82 -6.11 30.08
CA GLY A 138 2.42 -6.88 28.90
C GLY A 138 2.49 -6.10 27.58
N LEU A 139 3.38 -5.11 27.50
CA LEU A 139 3.53 -4.23 26.33
C LEU A 139 4.76 -4.60 25.50
N SER A 140 4.87 -3.99 24.32
CA SER A 140 6.12 -4.02 23.56
C SER A 140 7.14 -3.01 24.12
N PRO A 141 8.45 -3.35 24.16
CA PRO A 141 9.49 -2.40 24.56
C PRO A 141 9.49 -1.11 23.71
N SER A 142 9.12 -1.21 22.43
CA SER A 142 8.99 -0.05 21.54
C SER A 142 7.87 0.91 21.95
N ALA A 143 6.76 0.40 22.48
CA ALA A 143 5.66 1.24 22.97
C ALA A 143 6.10 2.04 24.20
N VAL A 144 6.78 1.39 25.15
CA VAL A 144 7.34 2.01 26.36
C VAL A 144 8.42 3.04 26.00
N ARG A 145 9.37 2.67 25.13
CA ARG A 145 10.41 3.57 24.63
C ARG A 145 9.82 4.81 23.99
N LYS A 146 8.76 4.64 23.20
CA LYS A 146 8.07 5.76 22.53
C LYS A 146 7.42 6.67 23.55
N ALA A 147 6.69 6.14 24.53
CA ALA A 147 6.09 6.90 25.62
C ALA A 147 7.16 7.68 26.40
N ARG A 148 8.29 7.04 26.74
CA ARG A 148 9.45 7.66 27.39
C ARG A 148 10.03 8.80 26.55
N SER A 149 10.35 8.54 25.28
CA SER A 149 10.99 9.52 24.39
C SER A 149 10.09 10.71 24.07
N THR A 150 8.78 10.50 23.94
CA THR A 150 7.82 11.58 23.69
C THR A 150 7.74 12.55 24.87
N ARG A 151 8.10 12.10 26.08
CA ARG A 151 8.22 12.93 27.29
C ARG A 151 9.62 13.49 27.53
N GLY A 152 10.58 13.22 26.63
CA GLY A 152 11.97 13.61 26.82
C GLY A 152 12.66 12.92 28.02
N ILE A 153 12.08 11.86 28.58
CA ILE A 153 12.65 11.15 29.73
C ILE A 153 13.89 10.38 29.24
N PRO A 154 15.09 10.59 29.80
CA PRO A 154 16.27 9.85 29.40
C PRO A 154 16.15 8.36 29.75
N THR A 155 16.88 7.50 29.05
CA THR A 155 16.98 6.08 29.45
C THR A 155 17.67 6.01 30.80
N ARG A 156 17.26 5.08 31.66
CA ARG A 156 18.02 4.74 32.86
C ARG A 156 19.46 4.41 32.46
N ARG A 157 20.43 5.16 33.00
CA ARG A 157 21.86 4.85 32.82
C ARG A 157 22.13 3.50 33.49
N SER A 158 22.68 2.54 32.76
CA SER A 158 23.28 1.37 33.39
C SER A 158 24.44 1.88 34.24
N LYS A 159 24.45 1.49 35.52
CA LYS A 159 25.70 1.43 36.29
C LYS A 159 26.49 0.22 35.82
#